data_AF-A0A7Y4RK84-F1
#
_entry.id   AF-A0A7Y4RK84-F1
#
_cell.length_a   1.000
_cell.length_b   1.000
_cell.length_c   1.000
_cell.angle_alpha   90.00
_cell.angle_beta   90.00
_cell.angle_gamma   90.00
#
_symmetry.space_group_name_H-M   'P 1'
#
loop_
_entity.id
_entity.type
_entity.pdbx_description
1 polymer ?
#
loop_
_entity_poly.entity_id
_entity_poly.type
_entity_poly.pdbx_seq_one_letter_code
_entity_poly.pdbx_strand_id
1 'polypeptide(L)'
;MGKYTSSSRQRPTPKSDGPHAIWRGIGCLMMLIIPAISIAAGVATIDYGVQHNWPIPYQLLIAPSLPNFFYKSSGLLTIFYPLTQIQYLYAYIAISILYIMLLGGVISLIYAFIYRFAGPSRYSPLDAPPPKIKTKRYTR
;
A
#
# COMPACT_ATOMS: atom_id res chain seq x y z
N MET A 1 58.80 -18.78 17.76
CA MET A 1 58.46 -17.58 16.98
C MET A 1 57.41 -17.95 15.93
N GLY A 2 56.12 -17.73 16.20
CA GLY A 2 55.06 -17.91 15.21
C GLY A 2 54.65 -16.55 14.64
N LYS A 3 54.94 -16.30 13.35
CA LYS A 3 54.87 -14.96 12.72
C LYS A 3 53.64 -14.76 11.83
N TYR A 4 52.64 -15.64 11.90
CA TYR A 4 51.44 -15.55 11.07
C TYR A 4 50.20 -15.98 11.86
N THR A 5 49.72 -15.11 12.74
CA THR A 5 48.33 -15.19 13.19
C THR A 5 47.51 -14.47 12.13
N SER A 6 46.83 -15.25 11.27
CA SER A 6 45.85 -14.69 10.35
C SER A 6 44.77 -14.00 11.19
N SER A 7 44.68 -12.68 11.06
CA SER A 7 43.53 -11.93 11.55
C SER A 7 42.33 -12.33 10.70
N SER A 8 41.68 -13.43 11.09
CA SER A 8 40.34 -13.79 10.64
C SER A 8 39.45 -12.58 10.92
N ARG A 9 39.17 -11.79 9.88
CA ARG A 9 38.23 -10.68 9.95
C ARG A 9 36.86 -11.31 10.20
N GLN A 10 36.46 -11.39 11.47
CA GLN A 10 35.13 -11.80 11.84
C GLN A 10 34.16 -10.90 11.08
N ARG A 11 33.38 -11.50 10.18
CA ARG A 11 32.32 -10.76 9.50
C ARG A 11 31.35 -10.32 10.61
N PRO A 12 31.09 -9.01 10.77
CA PRO A 12 30.10 -8.57 11.73
C PRO A 12 28.79 -9.28 11.43
N THR A 13 28.16 -9.83 12.46
CA THR A 13 26.85 -10.45 12.33
C THR A 13 25.89 -9.42 11.72
N PRO A 14 25.13 -9.78 10.68
CA PRO A 14 24.18 -8.83 10.08
C PRO A 14 23.16 -8.46 11.15
N LYS A 15 23.19 -7.19 11.59
CA LYS A 15 22.21 -6.67 12.55
C LYS A 15 20.84 -6.63 11.88
N SER A 16 19.84 -7.09 12.63
CA SER A 16 18.43 -6.95 12.28
C SER A 16 18.02 -5.49 12.47
N ASP A 17 18.33 -4.64 11.50
CA ASP A 17 17.92 -3.23 11.48
C ASP A 17 16.43 -3.03 11.15
N GLY A 18 15.68 -4.13 11.02
CA GLY A 18 14.28 -4.13 10.58
C GLY A 18 13.27 -4.16 11.74
N PRO A 19 12.05 -3.65 11.53
CA PRO A 19 10.92 -3.90 12.41
C PRO A 19 10.72 -5.41 12.65
N HIS A 20 10.31 -5.80 13.85
CA HIS A 20 9.98 -7.19 14.18
C HIS A 20 9.05 -7.82 13.14
N ALA A 21 9.25 -9.10 12.82
CA ALA A 21 8.57 -9.79 11.72
C ALA A 21 7.02 -9.67 11.74
N ILE A 22 6.42 -9.61 12.93
CA ILE A 22 4.97 -9.41 13.13
C ILE A 22 4.49 -8.06 12.56
N TRP A 23 5.30 -7.01 12.70
CA TRP A 23 5.01 -5.68 12.15
C TRP A 23 5.13 -5.63 10.63
N ARG A 24 5.83 -6.59 10.01
CA ARG A 24 5.85 -6.76 8.55
C ARG A 24 4.61 -7.52 8.06
N GLY A 25 4.11 -8.47 8.85
CA GLY A 25 2.92 -9.26 8.54
C GLY A 25 1.62 -8.46 8.57
N ILE A 26 1.47 -7.52 9.52
CA ILE A 26 0.25 -6.72 9.64
C ILE A 26 -0.01 -5.90 8.37
N GLY A 27 1.02 -5.33 7.75
CA GLY A 27 0.89 -4.55 6.51
C GLY A 27 0.37 -5.39 5.34
N CYS A 28 0.82 -6.65 5.23
CA CYS A 28 0.34 -7.59 4.22
C CYS A 28 -1.16 -7.90 4.41
N LEU A 29 -1.57 -8.13 5.66
CA LEU A 29 -2.99 -8.37 5.97
C LEU A 29 -3.85 -7.13 5.68
N MET A 30 -3.36 -5.93 6.02
CA MET A 30 -4.06 -4.67 5.70
C MET A 30 -4.19 -4.44 4.19
N MET A 31 -3.23 -4.90 3.39
CA MET A 31 -3.29 -4.82 1.93
C MET A 31 -4.46 -5.62 1.33
N LEU A 32 -4.95 -6.66 2.03
CA LEU A 32 -6.13 -7.42 1.62
C LEU A 32 -7.41 -6.88 2.25
N ILE A 33 -7.38 -6.55 3.54
CA ILE A 33 -8.59 -6.14 4.28
C ILE A 33 -9.06 -4.75 3.84
N ILE A 34 -8.15 -3.79 3.64
CA ILE A 34 -8.54 -2.41 3.30
C ILE A 34 -9.30 -2.38 1.97
N PRO A 35 -8.80 -2.97 0.86
CA PRO A 35 -9.56 -2.97 -0.40
C PRO A 35 -10.91 -3.67 -0.28
N ALA A 36 -10.99 -4.79 0.45
CA ALA A 36 -12.24 -5.51 0.63
C ALA A 36 -13.31 -4.65 1.33
N ILE A 37 -12.95 -4.02 2.45
CA ILE A 37 -13.86 -3.13 3.19
C ILE A 37 -14.20 -1.90 2.35
N SER A 38 -13.23 -1.34 1.63
CA SER A 38 -13.43 -0.13 0.81
C SER A 38 -14.37 -0.36 -0.36
N ILE A 39 -14.31 -1.55 -0.99
CA ILE A 39 -15.25 -1.93 -2.06
C ILE A 39 -16.67 -2.05 -1.49
N ALA A 40 -16.83 -2.74 -0.37
CA ALA A 40 -18.14 -2.88 0.28
C ALA A 40 -18.73 -1.52 0.68
N ALA A 41 -17.90 -0.64 1.26
CA ALA A 41 -18.30 0.73 1.61
C ALA A 41 -18.65 1.55 0.37
N GLY A 42 -17.89 1.42 -0.72
CA GLY A 42 -18.12 2.14 -1.96
C GLY A 42 -19.45 1.77 -2.62
N VAL A 43 -19.78 0.48 -2.67
CA VAL A 43 -21.08 0.00 -3.17
C VAL A 43 -22.22 0.54 -2.31
N ALA A 44 -22.16 0.34 -0.99
CA ALA A 44 -23.20 0.78 -0.07
C ALA A 44 -23.44 2.31 -0.14
N THR A 45 -22.38 3.10 -0.32
CA THR A 45 -22.48 4.56 -0.39
C THR A 45 -23.16 5.03 -1.67
N ILE A 46 -22.83 4.43 -2.82
CA ILE A 46 -23.47 4.78 -4.08
C ILE A 46 -24.93 4.34 -4.09
N ASP A 47 -25.23 3.13 -3.62
CA ASP A 47 -26.62 2.65 -3.53
C ASP A 47 -27.48 3.58 -2.67
N TYR A 48 -26.94 3.97 -1.51
CA TYR A 48 -27.59 4.94 -0.62
C TYR A 48 -27.77 6.31 -1.29
N GLY A 49 -26.73 6.80 -1.98
CA GLY A 49 -26.76 8.09 -2.65
C GLY A 49 -27.74 8.15 -3.83
N VAL A 50 -27.83 7.08 -4.62
CA VAL A 50 -28.81 6.96 -5.72
C VAL A 50 -30.23 6.91 -5.15
N GLN A 51 -30.47 6.16 -4.07
CA GLN A 51 -31.77 6.11 -3.41
C GLN A 51 -32.23 7.47 -2.88
N HIS A 52 -31.30 8.31 -2.42
CA HIS A 52 -31.58 9.64 -1.88
C HIS A 52 -31.41 10.77 -2.91
N ASN A 53 -31.28 10.46 -4.20
CA ASN A 53 -31.10 11.42 -5.29
C ASN A 53 -29.93 12.40 -5.07
N TRP A 54 -28.79 11.90 -4.58
CA TRP A 54 -27.58 12.71 -4.47
C TRP A 54 -27.12 13.18 -5.86
N PRO A 55 -26.53 14.39 -5.96
CA PRO A 55 -26.03 14.93 -7.23
C PRO A 55 -24.73 14.22 -7.63
N ILE A 56 -24.84 12.98 -8.12
CA ILE A 56 -23.73 12.19 -8.65
C ILE A 56 -23.59 12.50 -10.14
N PRO A 57 -22.37 12.82 -10.65
CA PRO A 57 -22.19 13.10 -12.06
C PRO A 57 -22.62 11.90 -12.93
N TYR A 58 -23.38 12.19 -13.99
CA TYR A 58 -23.91 11.16 -14.89
C TYR A 58 -22.81 10.25 -15.47
N GLN A 59 -21.61 10.79 -15.69
CA GLN A 59 -20.47 10.04 -16.20
C GLN A 59 -20.10 8.83 -15.34
N LEU A 60 -20.34 8.87 -14.02
CA LEU A 60 -20.05 7.77 -13.11
C LEU A 60 -21.20 6.75 -13.05
N LEU A 61 -22.41 7.15 -13.44
CA LEU A 61 -23.61 6.31 -13.39
C LEU A 61 -23.84 5.51 -14.69
N ILE A 62 -23.15 5.87 -15.76
CA ILE A 62 -23.28 5.19 -17.06
C ILE A 62 -22.70 3.77 -16.98
N ALA A 63 -23.37 2.83 -17.65
CA ALA A 63 -22.88 1.46 -17.80
C ALA A 63 -21.60 1.42 -18.66
N PRO A 64 -20.61 0.58 -18.28
CA PRO A 64 -19.34 0.55 -18.99
C PRO A 64 -19.49 -0.05 -20.40
N SER A 65 -19.06 0.70 -21.41
CA SER A 65 -19.00 0.25 -22.80
C SER A 65 -17.63 -0.34 -23.13
N LEU A 66 -17.59 -1.52 -23.77
CA LEU A 66 -16.33 -2.09 -24.24
C LEU A 66 -15.87 -1.40 -25.53
N PRO A 67 -14.57 -1.21 -25.74
CA PRO A 67 -14.06 -0.68 -26.99
C PRO A 67 -14.12 -1.71 -28.13
N ASN A 68 -14.21 -1.21 -29.38
CA ASN A 68 -14.50 -2.00 -30.59
C ASN A 68 -13.61 -3.24 -30.81
N PHE A 69 -12.39 -3.25 -30.30
CA PHE A 69 -11.48 -4.39 -30.46
C PHE A 69 -11.89 -5.61 -29.63
N PHE A 70 -12.57 -5.45 -28.49
CA PHE A 70 -13.05 -6.57 -27.67
C PHE A 70 -14.12 -7.39 -28.40
N TYR A 71 -14.94 -6.73 -29.23
CA TYR A 71 -15.97 -7.38 -30.02
C TYR A 71 -15.42 -8.19 -31.20
N LYS A 72 -14.16 -7.97 -31.61
CA LYS A 72 -13.51 -8.73 -32.68
C LYS A 72 -13.04 -10.11 -32.22
N SER A 73 -12.83 -10.28 -30.92
CA SER A 73 -12.33 -11.51 -30.33
C SER A 73 -13.40 -12.17 -29.45
N SER A 74 -13.97 -13.28 -29.92
CA SER A 74 -15.02 -14.01 -29.18
C SER A 74 -14.58 -14.43 -27.77
N GLY A 75 -13.30 -14.76 -27.56
CA GLY A 75 -12.77 -15.16 -26.25
C GLY A 75 -12.76 -14.04 -25.21
N LEU A 76 -12.29 -12.83 -25.58
CA LEU A 76 -12.28 -11.71 -24.63
C LEU A 76 -13.71 -11.25 -24.31
N LEU A 77 -14.63 -11.27 -25.28
CA LEU A 77 -16.00 -10.86 -25.04
C LEU A 77 -16.64 -11.71 -23.93
N THR A 78 -16.50 -13.03 -23.98
CA THR A 78 -17.04 -13.95 -22.97
C THR A 78 -16.54 -13.65 -21.55
N ILE A 79 -15.27 -13.28 -21.41
CA ILE A 79 -14.66 -12.99 -20.09
C ILE A 79 -15.12 -11.63 -19.55
N PHE A 80 -15.24 -10.62 -20.42
CA PHE A 80 -15.52 -9.24 -20.00
C PHE A 80 -17.00 -8.86 -20.05
N TYR A 81 -17.86 -9.68 -20.66
CA TYR A 81 -19.30 -9.44 -20.72
C TYR A 81 -19.97 -9.26 -19.34
N PRO A 82 -19.64 -10.03 -18.28
CA PRO A 82 -20.26 -9.84 -16.98
C PRO A 82 -19.97 -8.45 -16.38
N LEU A 83 -18.82 -7.86 -16.71
CA LEU A 83 -18.44 -6.53 -16.22
C LEU A 83 -19.33 -5.43 -16.81
N THR A 84 -19.87 -5.62 -18.01
CA THR A 84 -20.77 -4.64 -18.64
C THR A 84 -22.19 -4.66 -18.08
N GLN A 85 -22.56 -5.71 -17.34
CA GLN A 85 -23.87 -5.86 -16.70
C GLN A 85 -23.95 -5.14 -15.34
N ILE A 86 -22.81 -4.81 -14.74
CA ILE A 86 -22.77 -4.15 -13.43
C ILE A 86 -23.14 -2.67 -13.62
N GLN A 87 -24.32 -2.30 -13.12
CA GLN A 87 -24.75 -0.91 -13.05
C GLN A 87 -23.85 -0.10 -12.12
N TYR A 88 -23.58 1.16 -12.47
CA TYR A 88 -22.79 2.10 -11.67
C TYR A 88 -21.34 1.66 -11.36
N LEU A 89 -20.76 0.77 -12.19
CA LEU A 89 -19.41 0.23 -11.98
C LEU A 89 -18.35 1.33 -11.80
N TYR A 90 -18.39 2.39 -12.62
CA TYR A 90 -17.44 3.50 -12.49
C TYR A 90 -17.60 4.25 -11.16
N ALA A 91 -18.83 4.46 -10.70
CA ALA A 91 -19.11 5.07 -9.40
C ALA A 91 -18.57 4.22 -8.25
N TYR A 92 -18.83 2.91 -8.27
CA TYR A 92 -18.33 1.99 -7.24
C TYR A 92 -16.80 2.03 -7.18
N ILE A 93 -16.11 1.93 -8.32
CA ILE A 93 -14.64 1.96 -8.36
C ILE A 93 -14.11 3.29 -7.84
N ALA A 94 -14.65 4.41 -8.29
CA ALA A 94 -14.18 5.74 -7.89
C ALA A 94 -14.30 5.95 -6.38
N ILE A 95 -15.46 5.64 -5.78
CA ILE A 95 -15.67 5.77 -4.34
C ILE A 95 -14.85 4.74 -3.56
N SER A 96 -14.72 3.52 -4.06
CA SER A 96 -13.87 2.50 -3.42
C SER A 96 -12.42 2.95 -3.35
N ILE A 97 -11.88 3.54 -4.42
CA ILE A 97 -10.51 4.09 -4.44
C ILE A 97 -10.38 5.24 -3.43
N LEU A 98 -11.39 6.11 -3.34
CA LEU A 98 -11.43 7.17 -2.34
C LEU A 98 -11.37 6.58 -0.91
N TYR A 99 -12.18 5.56 -0.62
CA TYR A 99 -12.13 4.88 0.68
C TYR A 99 -10.80 4.16 0.93
N ILE A 100 -10.19 3.53 -0.07
CA ILE A 100 -8.85 2.92 0.07
C ILE A 100 -7.84 3.98 0.48
N MET A 101 -7.85 5.15 -0.19
CA MET A 101 -6.95 6.24 0.11
C MET A 101 -7.21 6.84 1.50
N LEU A 102 -8.48 7.00 1.88
CA LEU A 102 -8.88 7.56 3.17
C LEU A 102 -8.54 6.59 4.31
N LEU A 103 -9.05 5.36 4.28
CA LEU A 103 -8.83 4.35 5.31
C LEU A 103 -7.35 3.96 5.38
N GLY A 104 -6.72 3.70 4.24
CA GLY A 104 -5.29 3.40 4.17
C GLY A 104 -4.43 4.56 4.67
N GLY A 105 -4.80 5.80 4.33
CA GLY A 105 -4.13 6.99 4.83
C GLY A 105 -4.26 7.16 6.34
N VAL A 106 -5.48 7.04 6.89
CA VAL A 106 -5.73 7.12 8.32
C VAL A 106 -4.99 6.03 9.09
N ILE A 107 -5.04 4.78 8.62
CA ILE A 107 -4.32 3.67 9.25
C ILE A 107 -2.80 3.87 9.18
N SER A 108 -2.28 4.38 8.06
CA SER A 108 -0.86 4.71 7.91
C SER A 108 -0.42 5.79 8.91
N LEU A 109 -1.24 6.82 9.12
CA LEU A 109 -0.98 7.84 10.14
C LEU A 109 -0.98 7.24 11.55
N ILE A 110 -1.99 6.43 11.88
CA ILE A 110 -2.06 5.74 13.19
C ILE A 110 -0.82 4.85 13.39
N TYR A 111 -0.42 4.10 12.36
CA TYR A 111 0.76 3.26 12.41
C TYR A 111 2.03 4.08 12.66
N ALA A 112 2.19 5.22 11.98
CA ALA A 112 3.32 6.12 12.19
C ALA A 112 3.36 6.67 13.61
N PHE A 113 2.20 7.03 14.19
CA PHE A 113 2.12 7.44 15.59
C PHE A 113 2.53 6.31 16.55
N ILE A 114 1.99 5.10 16.35
CA ILE A 114 2.34 3.94 17.18
C ILE A 114 3.84 3.66 17.09
N TYR A 115 4.40 3.65 15.88
CA TYR A 115 5.83 3.41 15.68
C TYR A 115 6.71 4.50 16.32
N ARG A 116 6.22 5.74 16.38
CA ARG A 116 6.93 6.83 17.06
C ARG A 116 6.98 6.62 18.57
N PHE A 117 5.94 6.05 19.19
CA PHE A 117 5.87 5.87 20.64
C PHE A 117 6.44 4.53 21.11
N ALA A 118 6.17 3.45 20.39
CA ALA A 118 6.52 2.08 20.77
C ALA A 118 7.65 1.47 19.92
N GLY A 119 8.18 2.21 18.95
CA GLY A 119 9.28 1.75 18.11
C GLY A 119 10.60 1.62 18.89
N PRO A 120 11.46 0.65 18.53
CA PRO A 120 12.77 0.49 19.15
C PRO A 120 13.64 1.74 18.92
N SER A 121 14.57 1.99 19.84
CA SER A 121 15.54 3.08 19.68
C SER A 121 16.35 2.89 18.40
N ARG A 122 16.60 3.99 17.69
CA ARG A 122 17.35 3.98 16.42
C ARG A 122 18.78 3.46 16.57
N TYR A 123 19.33 3.53 17.78
CA TYR A 123 20.65 3.02 18.14
C TYR A 123 20.49 1.93 19.20
N SER A 124 21.24 0.85 19.04
CA SER A 124 21.42 -0.15 20.09
C SER A 124 22.25 0.45 21.24
N PRO A 125 22.16 -0.06 22.49
CA PRO A 125 22.94 0.45 23.62
C PRO A 125 24.47 0.46 23.40
N LEU A 126 24.96 -0.34 22.45
CA LEU A 126 26.39 -0.44 22.10
C LEU A 126 26.78 0.41 20.88
N ASP A 127 25.82 1.05 20.19
CA ASP A 127 26.10 1.85 19.00
C ASP A 127 26.30 3.33 19.36
N ALA A 128 27.44 3.89 18.94
CA ALA A 128 27.64 5.32 18.94
C ALA A 128 26.91 5.95 17.74
N PRO A 129 26.24 7.11 17.91
CA PRO A 129 25.63 7.81 16.80
C PRO A 129 26.69 8.19 15.76
N PRO A 130 26.34 8.22 14.45
CA PRO A 130 27.28 8.57 13.40
C PRO A 130 27.82 9.98 13.66
N PRO A 131 29.14 10.18 13.52
CA PRO A 131 29.75 11.46 13.82
C PRO A 131 29.24 12.50 12.80
N LYS A 132 28.73 13.63 13.29
CA LYS A 132 28.20 14.74 12.48
C LYS A 132 29.34 15.52 11.83
N ILE A 133 30.14 14.88 10.99
CA ILE A 133 31.26 15.53 10.30
C ILE A 133 30.76 16.03 8.95
N LYS A 134 30.74 17.35 8.76
CA LYS A 134 30.58 17.95 7.42
C LYS A 134 31.91 17.82 6.69
N THR A 135 32.13 16.72 5.97
CA THR A 135 33.33 16.59 5.13
C THR A 135 33.15 17.36 3.82
N LYS A 136 34.18 18.09 3.39
CA LYS A 136 34.22 18.66 2.04
C LYS A 136 34.41 17.52 1.05
N ARG A 137 33.63 17.53 -0.04
CA ARG A 137 33.74 16.55 -1.14
C ARG A 137 35.15 16.66 -1.72
N TYR A 138 35.88 15.55 -1.77
CA TYR A 138 37.20 15.49 -2.40
C TYR A 138 37.01 15.64 -3.92
N THR A 139 37.55 16.71 -4.50
CA THR A 139 37.63 16.90 -5.95
C THR A 139 39.02 16.46 -6.38
N ARG A 140 39.09 15.54 -7.35
CA ARG A 140 40.33 14.99 -7.88
C ARG A 140 40.79 15.81 -9.08
#